data_AF-A0A7G9L259-F1
#
_entry.id   AF-A0A7G9L259-F1
#
_cell.length_a   1.000
_cell.length_b   1.000
_cell.length_c   1.000
_cell.angle_alpha   90.00
_cell.angle_beta   90.00
_cell.angle_gamma   90.00
#
_symmetry.space_group_name_H-M   'P 1'
#
loop_
_entity.id
_entity.type
_entity.pdbx_description
1 polymer ?
#
loop_
_entity_poly.entity_id
_entity_poly.type
_entity_poly.pdbx_seq_one_letter_code
_entity_poly.pdbx_strand_id
1 'polypeptide(L)'
;MASSKDFASRPDFDVGPLSVSPARRRVSGPGGDVQLEPVIMQVFLLLLGSGGRVVTRNELFDHVWGGVIVGDDSLNRAIAKVRRIAAQVAPGSFEIETIPRTGYRLTGTLADEIADAPTQSDEPSSFLRNPSRRTLVGAAAVAGAAALAGGGWWWATRSSPSGFDEIMARGDRAMAEGTAFERASVGANDSPEMVRLYRQAVRLNPDSARAWGLLAYFSSISPDVISAALGTERVKTAELSVQRALALDPHEPYARLALYLLQGAMVGWAERDRQLRGIIDSDPNCIPAMMELMALLQAAGLTRESWQWNERLLKQSPFLRPSLVARALKLWIMGKDREADAVISRVVGLWPDYPFGNYARFNILALTGRAAAARPLLDGPGVADDNGMRAAFLDAVEQRRPDATEQARRTFVAIAEKNPPATNDAIMYLCALGEKEAAFEVTEGFLFWRGRFISANPANRRQVDTYNRRMTQWLFTPPVALMRADPRFAGLCNEFGLADYWRSRNVRPDYLRYGENLASSPIPNSRGSSGTARKLATRSSSANLSNRLRA
;
A
#
# COMPACT_ATOMS: atom_id res chain seq x y z
N MET A 1 -22.16 12.68 31.27
CA MET A 1 -22.11 11.98 29.97
C MET A 1 -20.89 11.08 29.96
N ALA A 2 -21.08 9.79 30.22
CA ALA A 2 -20.01 8.79 30.15
C ALA A 2 -19.72 8.44 28.68
N SER A 3 -18.44 8.39 28.30
CA SER A 3 -18.00 8.08 26.94
C SER A 3 -18.58 6.73 26.46
N SER A 4 -19.15 6.71 25.25
CA SER A 4 -19.67 5.53 24.52
C SER A 4 -18.66 4.36 24.39
N LYS A 5 -17.39 4.59 24.76
CA LYS A 5 -16.28 3.66 24.62
C LYS A 5 -15.98 2.78 25.84
N ASP A 6 -16.58 3.05 27.00
CA ASP A 6 -16.33 2.23 28.19
C ASP A 6 -17.46 1.21 28.42
N PHE A 7 -17.20 -0.04 28.04
CA PHE A 7 -18.10 -1.15 28.32
C PHE A 7 -17.95 -1.70 29.74
N ALA A 8 -16.80 -1.49 30.39
CA ALA A 8 -16.46 -2.16 31.65
C ALA A 8 -17.32 -1.68 32.83
N SER A 9 -17.86 -0.47 32.74
CA SER A 9 -18.70 0.16 33.76
C SER A 9 -20.21 0.00 33.53
N ARG A 10 -20.64 -0.63 32.43
CA ARG A 10 -22.07 -0.83 32.14
C ARG A 10 -22.58 -2.14 32.74
N PRO A 11 -23.67 -2.13 33.53
CA PRO A 11 -24.24 -3.34 34.09
C PRO A 11 -24.84 -4.23 32.98
N ASP A 12 -24.86 -5.53 33.25
CA ASP A 12 -25.62 -6.49 32.46
C ASP A 12 -27.12 -6.19 32.63
N PHE A 13 -27.91 -6.35 31.56
CA PHE A 13 -29.34 -6.11 31.60
C PHE A 13 -30.08 -7.07 30.68
N ASP A 14 -31.35 -7.32 31.00
CA ASP A 14 -32.24 -8.14 30.20
C ASP A 14 -33.21 -7.27 29.40
N VAL A 15 -33.50 -7.68 28.17
CA VAL A 15 -34.43 -7.02 27.27
C VAL A 15 -35.17 -8.08 26.47
N GLY A 16 -36.48 -8.21 26.68
CA GLY A 16 -37.27 -9.34 26.18
C GLY A 16 -36.60 -10.69 26.50
N PRO A 17 -36.37 -11.58 25.51
CA PRO A 17 -35.71 -12.87 25.74
C PRO A 17 -34.18 -12.80 25.74
N LEU A 18 -33.58 -11.59 25.68
CA LEU A 18 -32.14 -11.40 25.61
C LEU A 18 -31.54 -10.98 26.95
N SER A 19 -30.41 -11.58 27.28
CA SER A 19 -29.50 -11.08 28.33
C SER A 19 -28.26 -10.48 27.68
N VAL A 20 -28.02 -9.21 27.94
CA VAL A 20 -26.93 -8.43 27.32
C VAL A 20 -25.90 -8.11 28.40
N SER A 21 -24.65 -8.54 28.17
CA SER A 21 -23.50 -8.17 28.99
C SER A 21 -22.55 -7.25 28.21
N PRO A 22 -22.67 -5.92 28.35
CA PRO A 22 -21.79 -4.98 27.67
C PRO A 22 -20.31 -5.18 28.05
N ALA A 23 -20.01 -5.32 29.35
CA ALA A 23 -18.65 -5.47 29.86
C ALA A 23 -17.95 -6.73 29.31
N ARG A 24 -18.70 -7.85 29.21
CA ARG A 24 -18.19 -9.09 28.61
C ARG A 24 -18.37 -9.14 27.11
N ARG A 25 -19.01 -8.13 26.50
CA ARG A 25 -19.41 -8.09 25.08
C ARG A 25 -20.14 -9.37 24.63
N ARG A 26 -21.06 -9.85 25.46
CA ARG A 26 -21.81 -11.09 25.20
C ARG A 26 -23.31 -10.79 25.13
N VAL A 27 -23.99 -11.44 24.20
CA VAL A 27 -25.46 -11.44 24.12
C VAL A 27 -25.93 -12.88 24.14
N SER A 28 -26.88 -13.16 25.02
CA SER A 28 -27.45 -14.49 25.28
C SER A 28 -28.94 -14.47 25.03
N GLY A 29 -29.50 -15.54 24.45
CA GLY A 29 -30.92 -15.66 24.17
C GLY A 29 -31.36 -17.11 23.94
N PRO A 30 -32.61 -17.35 23.49
CA PRO A 30 -33.14 -18.70 23.29
C PRO A 30 -32.35 -19.53 22.27
N GLY A 31 -31.66 -18.87 21.34
CA GLY A 31 -30.81 -19.51 20.33
C GLY A 31 -29.35 -19.76 20.77
N GLY A 32 -28.98 -19.35 21.99
CA GLY A 32 -27.63 -19.50 22.55
C GLY A 32 -26.91 -18.17 22.80
N ASP A 33 -25.58 -18.22 22.91
CA ASP A 33 -24.75 -17.06 23.25
C ASP A 33 -23.86 -16.64 22.08
N VAL A 34 -23.62 -15.33 21.92
CA VAL A 34 -22.66 -14.79 20.95
C VAL A 34 -21.73 -13.76 21.60
N GLN A 35 -20.43 -13.89 21.29
CA GLN A 35 -19.40 -12.91 21.65
C GLN A 35 -19.29 -11.85 20.54
N LEU A 36 -19.37 -10.57 20.92
CA LEU A 36 -19.37 -9.44 19.99
C LEU A 36 -18.03 -8.69 19.99
N GLU A 37 -17.68 -8.18 18.81
CA GLU A 37 -16.64 -7.16 18.68
C GLU A 37 -17.12 -5.85 19.33
N PRO A 38 -16.20 -4.98 19.82
CA PRO A 38 -16.56 -3.76 20.52
C PRO A 38 -17.51 -2.86 19.73
N VAL A 39 -17.21 -2.65 18.44
CA VAL A 39 -18.01 -1.79 17.55
C VAL A 39 -19.41 -2.36 17.30
N ILE A 40 -19.56 -3.69 17.21
CA ILE A 40 -20.87 -4.33 16.99
C ILE A 40 -21.72 -4.18 18.25
N MET A 41 -21.12 -4.38 19.43
CA MET A 41 -21.82 -4.17 20.70
C MET A 41 -22.31 -2.72 20.83
N GLN A 42 -21.49 -1.74 20.45
CA GLN A 42 -21.88 -0.32 20.42
C GLN A 42 -23.06 -0.05 19.48
N VAL A 43 -23.00 -0.54 18.23
CA VAL A 43 -24.11 -0.39 17.26
C VAL A 43 -25.38 -1.06 17.78
N PHE A 44 -25.26 -2.26 18.35
CA PHE A 44 -26.39 -3.00 18.89
C PHE A 44 -27.05 -2.26 20.06
N LEU A 45 -26.26 -1.78 21.03
CA LEU A 45 -26.77 -1.00 22.15
C LEU A 45 -27.41 0.32 21.73
N LEU A 46 -26.87 0.99 20.69
CA LEU A 46 -27.46 2.23 20.17
C LEU A 46 -28.81 1.97 19.49
N LEU A 47 -28.94 0.88 18.73
CA LEU A 47 -30.21 0.48 18.11
C LEU A 47 -31.23 0.02 19.15
N LEU A 48 -30.82 -0.75 20.17
CA LEU A 48 -31.69 -1.13 21.28
C LEU A 48 -32.18 0.11 22.05
N GLY A 49 -31.27 1.00 22.44
CA GLY A 49 -31.62 2.22 23.18
C GLY A 49 -32.42 3.24 22.37
N SER A 50 -32.63 3.02 21.07
CA SER A 50 -33.45 3.89 20.23
C SER A 50 -34.95 3.60 20.32
N GLY A 51 -35.36 2.50 20.94
CA GLY A 51 -36.78 2.15 21.17
C GLY A 51 -37.60 2.11 19.88
N GLY A 52 -37.04 1.54 18.80
CA GLY A 52 -37.70 1.48 17.51
C GLY A 52 -37.72 2.79 16.71
N ARG A 53 -37.05 3.86 17.17
CA ARG A 53 -36.81 5.06 16.35
C ARG A 53 -35.80 4.74 15.23
N VAL A 54 -35.92 5.44 14.10
CA VAL A 54 -34.88 5.42 13.06
C VAL A 54 -33.61 6.08 13.60
N VAL A 55 -32.51 5.33 13.63
CA VAL A 55 -31.16 5.84 13.91
C VAL A 55 -30.49 6.15 12.58
N THR A 56 -30.12 7.41 12.37
CA THR A 56 -29.51 7.85 11.12
C THR A 56 -28.10 7.30 10.95
N ARG A 57 -27.62 7.22 9.70
CA ARG A 57 -26.23 6.81 9.43
C ARG A 57 -25.23 7.72 10.15
N ASN A 58 -25.47 9.03 10.17
CA ASN A 58 -24.60 9.99 10.85
C ASN A 58 -24.60 9.78 12.36
N GLU A 59 -25.76 9.57 13.00
CA GLU A 59 -25.83 9.25 14.43
C GLU A 59 -25.03 7.98 14.76
N LEU A 60 -25.11 6.94 13.91
CA LEU A 60 -24.32 5.72 14.07
C LEU A 60 -22.82 5.99 13.91
N PHE A 61 -22.41 6.77 12.91
CA PHE A 61 -21.01 7.17 12.73
C PHE A 61 -20.48 7.96 13.93
N ASP A 62 -21.24 8.94 14.39
CA ASP A 62 -20.85 9.85 15.47
C ASP A 62 -20.74 9.12 16.81
N HIS A 63 -21.71 8.26 17.16
CA HIS A 63 -21.77 7.62 18.49
C HIS A 63 -20.87 6.40 18.64
N VAL A 64 -20.57 5.70 17.53
CA VAL A 64 -19.79 4.46 17.56
C VAL A 64 -18.35 4.70 17.13
N TRP A 65 -18.12 5.53 16.11
CA TRP A 65 -16.77 5.82 15.60
C TRP A 65 -16.21 7.15 16.11
N GLY A 66 -17.03 8.01 16.72
CA GLY A 66 -16.55 9.14 17.55
C GLY A 66 -15.55 10.05 16.83
N GLY A 67 -15.85 10.42 15.59
CA GLY A 67 -14.99 11.29 14.75
C GLY A 67 -13.96 10.57 13.87
N VAL A 68 -13.86 9.24 13.93
CA VAL A 68 -13.06 8.45 12.97
C VAL A 68 -13.85 8.30 11.66
N ILE A 69 -13.31 8.81 10.54
CA ILE A 69 -13.95 8.72 9.22
C ILE A 69 -13.89 7.26 8.74
N VAL A 70 -15.01 6.55 8.84
CA VAL A 70 -15.20 5.21 8.30
C VAL A 70 -16.20 5.24 7.15
N GLY A 71 -16.00 4.38 6.15
CA GLY A 71 -16.92 4.27 5.01
C GLY A 71 -18.19 3.48 5.36
N ASP A 72 -19.22 3.61 4.51
CA ASP A 72 -20.50 2.89 4.63
C ASP A 72 -20.35 1.37 4.75
N ASP A 73 -19.29 0.78 4.20
CA ASP A 73 -18.99 -0.65 4.32
C ASP A 73 -18.77 -1.09 5.78
N SER A 74 -18.17 -0.25 6.61
CA SER A 74 -17.98 -0.55 8.04
C SER A 74 -19.32 -0.58 8.78
N LEU A 75 -20.21 0.36 8.47
CA LEU A 75 -21.56 0.40 9.02
C LEU A 75 -22.39 -0.80 8.51
N ASN A 76 -22.34 -1.09 7.21
CA ASN A 76 -23.05 -2.20 6.60
C ASN A 76 -22.60 -3.55 7.18
N ARG A 77 -21.29 -3.74 7.42
CA ARG A 77 -20.77 -4.94 8.10
C ARG A 77 -21.25 -5.04 9.55
N ALA A 78 -21.23 -3.94 10.29
CA ALA A 78 -21.73 -3.92 11.67
C ALA A 78 -23.23 -4.29 11.71
N ILE A 79 -24.05 -3.69 10.86
CA ILE A 79 -25.48 -3.99 10.72
C ILE A 79 -25.70 -5.45 10.29
N ALA A 80 -24.92 -5.97 9.34
CA ALA A 80 -25.02 -7.37 8.92
C ALA A 80 -24.72 -8.33 10.07
N LYS A 81 -23.76 -8.00 10.95
CA LYS A 81 -23.47 -8.81 12.14
C LYS A 81 -24.57 -8.68 13.20
N VAL A 82 -25.15 -7.49 13.41
CA VAL A 82 -26.32 -7.33 14.30
C VAL A 82 -27.52 -8.13 13.79
N ARG A 83 -27.78 -8.16 12.48
CA ARG A 83 -28.82 -9.01 11.88
C ARG A 83 -28.60 -10.50 12.12
N ARG A 84 -27.35 -10.95 12.22
CA ARG A 84 -27.06 -12.34 12.60
C ARG A 84 -27.39 -12.63 14.06
N ILE A 85 -27.28 -11.65 14.95
CA ILE A 85 -27.72 -11.80 16.35
C ILE A 85 -29.23 -12.09 16.38
N ALA A 86 -30.02 -11.30 15.64
CA ALA A 86 -31.45 -11.55 15.47
C ALA A 86 -31.73 -12.96 14.91
N ALA A 87 -30.98 -13.40 13.90
CA ALA A 87 -31.22 -14.70 13.27
C ALA A 87 -30.75 -15.92 14.08
N GLN A 88 -29.71 -15.78 14.91
CA GLN A 88 -29.04 -16.92 15.56
C GLN A 88 -29.31 -16.99 17.07
N VAL A 89 -29.37 -15.84 17.74
CA VAL A 89 -29.47 -15.74 19.20
C VAL A 89 -30.89 -15.39 19.64
N ALA A 90 -31.59 -14.58 18.83
CA ALA A 90 -32.93 -14.08 19.10
C ALA A 90 -33.95 -14.32 17.96
N PRO A 91 -34.08 -15.54 17.38
CA PRO A 91 -34.94 -15.74 16.21
C PRO A 91 -36.39 -15.28 16.47
N GLY A 92 -36.87 -14.34 15.67
CA GLY A 92 -38.22 -13.77 15.78
C GLY A 92 -38.41 -12.71 16.88
N SER A 93 -37.38 -12.36 17.66
CA SER A 93 -37.49 -11.36 18.74
C SER A 93 -37.33 -9.93 18.24
N PHE A 94 -36.44 -9.71 17.27
CA PHE A 94 -36.26 -8.40 16.63
C PHE A 94 -35.70 -8.54 15.21
N GLU A 95 -35.88 -7.50 14.40
CA GLU A 95 -35.29 -7.35 13.09
C GLU A 95 -34.65 -5.98 12.93
N ILE A 96 -33.72 -5.85 11.98
CA ILE A 96 -33.14 -4.54 11.61
C ILE A 96 -33.62 -4.17 10.21
N GLU A 97 -34.54 -3.22 10.15
CA GLU A 97 -35.04 -2.63 8.93
C GLU A 97 -34.03 -1.60 8.39
N THR A 98 -33.77 -1.65 7.08
CA THR A 98 -33.01 -0.59 6.41
C THR A 98 -33.97 0.45 5.86
N ILE A 99 -33.84 1.70 6.30
CA ILE A 99 -34.52 2.85 5.71
C ILE A 99 -33.59 3.42 4.63
N PRO A 100 -33.91 3.24 3.33
CA PRO A 100 -33.02 3.64 2.24
C PRO A 100 -32.60 5.11 2.36
N ARG A 101 -31.30 5.37 2.22
CA ARG A 101 -30.68 6.72 2.32
C ARG A 101 -30.81 7.45 3.67
N THR A 102 -31.56 6.91 4.64
CA THR A 102 -31.75 7.55 5.96
C THR A 102 -30.97 6.85 7.08
N GLY A 103 -31.20 5.56 7.31
CA GLY A 103 -30.64 4.90 8.48
C GLY A 103 -31.17 3.49 8.71
N TYR A 104 -31.17 3.07 9.97
CA TYR A 104 -31.60 1.74 10.39
C TYR A 104 -32.56 1.85 11.56
N ARG A 105 -33.49 0.92 11.65
CA ARG A 105 -34.49 0.85 12.72
C ARG A 105 -34.57 -0.58 13.23
N LEU A 106 -34.64 -0.73 14.55
CA LEU A 106 -34.95 -2.01 15.20
C LEU A 106 -36.48 -2.17 15.25
N THR A 107 -36.99 -3.31 14.78
CA THR A 107 -38.43 -3.61 14.71
C THR A 107 -38.70 -4.99 15.32
N GLY A 108 -39.97 -5.30 15.62
CA GLY A 108 -40.38 -6.59 16.20
C GLY A 108 -40.76 -6.46 17.69
N THR A 109 -41.11 -7.58 18.32
CA THR A 109 -41.67 -7.59 19.69
C THR A 109 -40.76 -6.93 20.72
N LEU A 110 -39.44 -7.06 20.55
CA LEU A 110 -38.45 -6.40 21.39
C LEU A 110 -38.44 -4.87 21.22
N ALA A 111 -38.73 -4.37 20.03
CA ALA A 111 -38.82 -2.92 19.78
C ALA A 111 -40.04 -2.32 20.48
N ASP A 112 -41.17 -3.03 20.40
CA ASP A 112 -42.43 -2.63 21.00
C ASP A 112 -42.33 -2.65 22.54
N GLU A 113 -41.68 -3.65 23.12
CA GLU A 113 -41.41 -3.72 24.56
C GLU A 113 -40.50 -2.58 25.06
N ILE A 114 -39.49 -2.19 24.28
CA ILE A 114 -38.61 -1.06 24.63
C ILE A 114 -39.33 0.29 24.43
N ALA A 115 -40.22 0.39 23.44
CA ALA A 115 -41.00 1.59 23.17
C ALA A 115 -42.12 1.80 24.21
N ASP A 116 -42.71 0.71 24.72
CA ASP A 116 -43.75 0.70 25.75
C ASP A 116 -43.20 0.71 27.19
N ALA A 117 -41.88 0.60 27.36
CA ALA A 117 -41.25 0.66 28.68
C ALA A 117 -41.42 2.06 29.32
N PRO A 118 -42.14 2.18 30.45
CA PRO A 118 -42.25 3.44 31.17
C PRO A 118 -40.87 3.83 31.72
N THR A 119 -40.43 5.05 31.42
CA THR A 119 -39.24 5.63 32.07
C THR A 119 -39.59 5.90 33.54
N GLN A 120 -39.15 5.06 34.49
CA GLN A 120 -38.63 5.43 35.83
C GLN A 120 -38.44 4.25 36.82
N SER A 121 -37.25 4.22 37.43
CA SER A 121 -36.83 3.86 38.82
C SER A 121 -37.52 2.79 39.70
N ASP A 122 -36.64 1.98 40.33
CA ASP A 122 -36.68 1.23 41.61
C ASP A 122 -37.64 0.02 41.83
N GLU A 123 -37.05 -1.19 41.82
CA GLU A 123 -37.16 -2.39 42.73
C GLU A 123 -38.54 -2.91 43.28
N PRO A 124 -38.63 -4.20 43.70
CA PRO A 124 -39.02 -5.37 42.90
C PRO A 124 -40.40 -5.93 43.32
N SER A 125 -41.00 -6.87 42.55
CA SER A 125 -41.73 -8.08 43.04
C SER A 125 -42.63 -8.75 41.97
N SER A 126 -42.39 -10.06 41.78
CA SER A 126 -43.35 -11.17 41.56
C SER A 126 -44.49 -11.03 40.52
N PHE A 127 -44.69 -11.98 39.60
CA PHE A 127 -45.39 -13.25 39.86
C PHE A 127 -45.42 -14.11 38.59
N LEU A 128 -45.33 -15.42 38.82
CA LEU A 128 -45.50 -16.53 37.88
C LEU A 128 -46.83 -16.51 37.12
N ARG A 129 -46.86 -17.04 35.89
CA ARG A 129 -47.87 -18.04 35.47
C ARG A 129 -47.50 -18.79 34.19
N ASN A 130 -47.74 -20.10 34.26
CA ASN A 130 -47.50 -21.16 33.27
C ASN A 130 -48.66 -21.25 32.27
N PRO A 131 -48.48 -21.95 31.13
CA PRO A 131 -49.46 -23.00 30.83
C PRO A 131 -48.84 -24.33 30.34
N SER A 132 -49.73 -25.31 30.20
CA SER A 132 -49.60 -26.69 30.65
C SER A 132 -49.05 -27.72 29.65
N ARG A 133 -48.32 -28.68 30.22
CA ARG A 133 -48.02 -30.03 29.72
C ARG A 133 -49.29 -30.80 29.33
N ARG A 134 -49.42 -31.26 28.07
CA ARG A 134 -50.07 -32.58 27.77
C ARG A 134 -49.97 -33.15 26.34
N THR A 135 -49.26 -32.55 25.38
CA THR A 135 -49.25 -33.10 24.00
C THR A 135 -47.87 -33.36 23.36
N LEU A 136 -46.75 -33.27 24.08
CA LEU A 136 -45.41 -33.32 23.47
C LEU A 136 -44.44 -34.35 24.10
N VAL A 137 -44.84 -35.62 24.23
CA VAL A 137 -43.93 -36.69 24.72
C VAL A 137 -43.64 -37.78 23.68
N GLY A 138 -44.27 -37.79 22.51
CA GLY A 138 -44.05 -38.86 21.52
C GLY A 138 -42.90 -38.65 20.52
N ALA A 139 -42.63 -37.41 20.10
CA ALA A 139 -41.77 -37.14 18.93
C ALA A 139 -40.36 -36.61 19.27
N ALA A 140 -40.09 -36.26 20.53
CA ALA A 140 -38.83 -35.61 20.93
C ALA A 140 -37.63 -36.57 21.09
N ALA A 141 -37.87 -37.87 21.25
CA ALA A 141 -36.80 -38.83 21.57
C ALA A 141 -35.93 -39.22 20.36
N VAL A 142 -36.48 -39.22 19.14
CA VAL A 142 -35.74 -39.62 17.92
C VAL A 142 -35.04 -38.44 17.24
N ALA A 143 -35.64 -37.24 17.28
CA ALA A 143 -35.02 -36.02 16.76
C ALA A 143 -33.87 -35.51 17.65
N GLY A 144 -33.97 -35.69 18.97
CA GLY A 144 -32.91 -35.31 19.91
C GLY A 144 -31.62 -36.12 19.73
N ALA A 145 -31.73 -37.43 19.45
CA ALA A 145 -30.56 -38.28 19.26
C ALA A 145 -29.81 -37.99 17.94
N ALA A 146 -30.54 -37.71 16.85
CA ALA A 146 -29.93 -37.34 15.56
C ALA A 146 -29.30 -35.93 15.58
N ALA A 147 -29.91 -34.97 16.29
CA ALA A 147 -29.36 -33.62 16.46
C ALA A 147 -28.12 -33.58 17.36
N LEU A 148 -28.05 -34.43 18.39
CA LEU A 148 -26.88 -34.55 19.25
C LEU A 148 -25.72 -35.29 18.57
N ALA A 149 -26.00 -36.32 17.76
CA ALA A 149 -24.99 -37.02 16.98
C ALA A 149 -24.46 -36.16 15.80
N GLY A 150 -25.35 -35.48 15.06
CA GLY A 150 -24.97 -34.59 13.96
C GLY A 150 -24.32 -33.29 14.43
N GLY A 151 -24.80 -32.71 15.53
CA GLY A 151 -24.20 -31.53 16.16
C GLY A 151 -22.84 -31.82 16.78
N GLY A 152 -22.69 -32.99 17.44
CA GLY A 152 -21.42 -33.46 17.99
C GLY A 152 -20.38 -33.75 16.90
N TRP A 153 -20.77 -34.38 15.79
CA TRP A 153 -19.89 -34.61 14.64
C TRP A 153 -19.49 -33.29 13.97
N TRP A 154 -20.44 -32.37 13.74
CA TRP A 154 -20.14 -31.06 13.14
C TRP A 154 -19.24 -30.18 14.03
N TRP A 155 -19.40 -30.23 15.35
CA TRP A 155 -18.56 -29.54 16.31
C TRP A 155 -17.16 -30.19 16.43
N ALA A 156 -17.07 -31.52 16.36
CA ALA A 156 -15.81 -32.25 16.32
C ALA A 156 -15.06 -32.09 14.98
N THR A 157 -15.76 -31.84 13.86
CA THR A 157 -15.17 -31.58 12.53
C THR A 157 -14.95 -30.10 12.23
N ARG A 158 -15.45 -29.18 13.07
CA ARG A 158 -15.05 -27.78 13.02
C ARG A 158 -13.67 -27.65 13.67
N SER A 159 -12.64 -27.98 12.88
CA SER A 159 -11.29 -27.57 13.21
C SER A 159 -11.28 -26.04 13.33
N SER A 160 -11.06 -25.51 14.53
CA SER A 160 -10.60 -24.12 14.66
C SER A 160 -9.47 -23.91 13.65
N PRO A 161 -9.43 -22.78 12.92
CA PRO A 161 -8.34 -22.52 11.98
C PRO A 161 -7.03 -22.84 12.68
N SER A 162 -6.20 -23.68 12.08
CA SER A 162 -4.93 -24.03 12.70
C SER A 162 -4.14 -22.73 12.91
N GLY A 163 -3.24 -22.68 13.90
CA GLY A 163 -2.39 -21.49 14.08
C GLY A 163 -1.64 -21.11 12.79
N PHE A 164 -1.41 -22.07 11.89
CA PHE A 164 -0.91 -21.83 10.54
C PHE A 164 -1.89 -21.03 9.67
N ASP A 165 -3.16 -21.43 9.60
CA ASP A 165 -4.18 -20.76 8.78
C ASP A 165 -4.41 -19.31 9.22
N GLU A 166 -4.40 -19.06 10.53
CA GLU A 166 -4.53 -17.70 11.08
C GLU A 166 -3.35 -16.81 10.68
N ILE A 167 -2.13 -17.36 10.73
CA ILE A 167 -0.90 -16.67 10.33
C ILE A 167 -0.93 -16.32 8.84
N MET A 168 -1.31 -17.28 7.99
CA MET A 168 -1.41 -17.07 6.55
C MET A 168 -2.47 -16.02 6.22
N ALA A 169 -3.65 -16.10 6.85
CA ALA A 169 -4.73 -15.12 6.65
C ALA A 169 -4.36 -13.72 7.14
N ARG A 170 -3.57 -13.60 8.22
CA ARG A 170 -3.02 -12.30 8.67
C ARG A 170 -2.06 -11.73 7.65
N GLY A 171 -1.17 -12.56 7.10
CA GLY A 171 -0.23 -12.15 6.06
C GLY A 171 -0.94 -11.66 4.79
N ASP A 172 -1.97 -12.37 4.35
CA ASP A 172 -2.77 -12.00 3.18
C ASP A 172 -3.50 -10.66 3.36
N ARG A 173 -4.11 -10.42 4.54
CA ARG A 173 -4.70 -9.10 4.85
C ARG A 173 -3.65 -8.00 4.82
N ALA A 174 -2.48 -8.25 5.42
CA ALA A 174 -1.41 -7.25 5.45
C ALA A 174 -0.91 -6.90 4.04
N MET A 175 -0.83 -7.87 3.13
CA MET A 175 -0.48 -7.63 1.73
C MET A 175 -1.58 -6.88 0.98
N ALA A 176 -2.85 -7.24 1.16
CA ALA A 176 -3.99 -6.61 0.50
C ALA A 176 -4.20 -5.14 0.93
N GLU A 177 -3.97 -4.84 2.20
CA GLU A 177 -4.07 -3.49 2.77
C GLU A 177 -2.77 -2.67 2.57
N GLY A 178 -1.67 -3.33 2.18
CA GLY A 178 -0.36 -2.70 2.06
C GLY A 178 0.29 -2.35 3.40
N THR A 179 -0.11 -2.99 4.50
CA THR A 179 0.60 -2.93 5.79
C THR A 179 1.84 -3.82 5.81
N ALA A 180 1.93 -4.79 4.90
CA ALA A 180 3.15 -5.55 4.66
C ALA A 180 4.30 -4.73 4.02
N PHE A 181 4.03 -3.52 3.51
CA PHE A 181 4.96 -2.70 2.71
C PHE A 181 5.11 -1.29 3.32
N GLU A 182 5.80 -1.20 4.46
CA GLU A 182 5.79 0.02 5.29
C GLU A 182 6.77 1.12 4.83
N ARG A 183 7.85 0.77 4.10
CA ARG A 183 8.87 1.76 3.68
C ARG A 183 8.49 2.53 2.41
N ALA A 184 9.19 3.65 2.20
CA ALA A 184 8.88 4.71 1.23
C ALA A 184 9.12 4.35 -0.26
N SER A 185 8.64 3.20 -0.75
CA SER A 185 8.65 2.90 -2.19
C SER A 185 7.66 1.78 -2.58
N VAL A 186 7.33 1.72 -3.87
CA VAL A 186 6.63 0.58 -4.47
C VAL A 186 7.60 -0.61 -4.50
N GLY A 187 7.27 -1.71 -3.84
CA GLY A 187 8.07 -2.95 -3.86
C GLY A 187 9.04 -3.12 -2.68
N ALA A 188 8.94 -2.28 -1.65
CA ALA A 188 9.66 -2.52 -0.39
C ALA A 188 9.13 -3.79 0.29
N ASN A 189 9.89 -4.88 0.23
CA ASN A 189 9.58 -6.18 0.81
C ASN A 189 10.26 -6.39 2.17
N ASP A 190 10.55 -5.31 2.88
CA ASP A 190 11.49 -5.25 4.00
C ASP A 190 10.89 -5.37 5.40
N SER A 191 9.62 -5.74 5.50
CA SER A 191 8.93 -5.89 6.79
C SER A 191 9.56 -7.00 7.66
N PRO A 192 10.21 -6.65 8.79
CA PRO A 192 10.73 -7.64 9.74
C PRO A 192 9.59 -8.41 10.42
N GLU A 193 8.42 -7.78 10.55
CA GLU A 193 7.22 -8.42 11.07
C GLU A 193 6.77 -9.56 10.16
N MET A 194 6.69 -9.33 8.84
CA MET A 194 6.32 -10.37 7.88
C MET A 194 7.32 -11.53 7.87
N VAL A 195 8.63 -11.26 8.00
CA VAL A 195 9.62 -12.34 8.15
C VAL A 195 9.40 -13.16 9.41
N ARG A 196 9.17 -12.52 10.56
CA ARG A 196 8.86 -13.25 11.81
C ARG A 196 7.59 -14.09 11.67
N LEU A 197 6.56 -13.51 11.05
CA LEU A 197 5.28 -14.15 10.79
C LEU A 197 5.45 -15.43 9.96
N TYR A 198 6.12 -15.36 8.82
CA TYR A 198 6.31 -16.53 7.95
C TYR A 198 7.35 -17.52 8.47
N ARG A 199 8.34 -17.07 9.27
CA ARG A 199 9.19 -17.99 10.05
C ARG A 199 8.37 -18.85 11.01
N GLN A 200 7.30 -18.31 11.59
CA GLN A 200 6.38 -19.10 12.42
C GLN A 200 5.51 -20.04 11.57
N ALA A 201 5.02 -19.57 10.41
CA ALA A 201 4.23 -20.39 9.49
C ALA A 201 4.98 -21.67 9.07
N VAL A 202 6.24 -21.54 8.62
CA VAL A 202 7.03 -22.70 8.18
C VAL A 202 7.40 -23.66 9.32
N ARG A 203 7.42 -23.20 10.58
CA ARG A 203 7.59 -24.10 11.75
C ARG A 203 6.33 -24.90 12.04
N LEU A 204 5.15 -24.30 11.86
CA LEU A 204 3.87 -24.97 12.10
C LEU A 204 3.52 -25.94 10.97
N ASN A 205 3.87 -25.60 9.73
CA ASN A 205 3.68 -26.46 8.57
C ASN A 205 4.90 -26.41 7.61
N PRO A 206 5.90 -27.29 7.82
CA PRO A 206 7.12 -27.35 7.00
C PRO A 206 6.91 -27.81 5.55
N ASP A 207 5.73 -28.33 5.21
CA ASP A 207 5.39 -28.84 3.88
C ASP A 207 4.56 -27.83 3.07
N SER A 208 4.32 -26.63 3.60
CA SER A 208 3.66 -25.55 2.85
C SER A 208 4.65 -24.81 1.94
N ALA A 209 4.59 -25.09 0.63
CA ALA A 209 5.37 -24.38 -0.38
C ALA A 209 5.14 -22.85 -0.31
N ARG A 210 3.89 -22.42 -0.17
CA ARG A 210 3.51 -21.00 -0.07
C ARG A 210 4.13 -20.29 1.14
N ALA A 211 4.17 -20.94 2.31
CA ALA A 211 4.78 -20.33 3.49
C ALA A 211 6.29 -20.14 3.31
N TRP A 212 6.98 -21.11 2.69
CA TRP A 212 8.39 -20.98 2.31
C TRP A 212 8.59 -19.89 1.25
N GLY A 213 7.73 -19.83 0.24
CA GLY A 213 7.77 -18.80 -0.81
C GLY A 213 7.60 -17.38 -0.26
N LEU A 214 6.65 -17.17 0.65
CA LEU A 214 6.44 -15.89 1.31
C LEU A 214 7.61 -15.52 2.24
N LEU A 215 8.15 -16.48 2.98
CA LEU A 215 9.36 -16.26 3.77
C LEU A 215 10.55 -15.88 2.86
N ALA A 216 10.69 -16.54 1.72
CA ALA A 216 11.70 -16.22 0.72
C ALA A 216 11.54 -14.79 0.20
N TYR A 217 10.34 -14.42 -0.24
CA TYR A 217 10.04 -13.08 -0.77
C TYR A 217 10.34 -11.99 0.26
N PHE A 218 9.84 -12.09 1.49
CA PHE A 218 10.10 -11.09 2.53
C PHE A 218 11.53 -11.15 3.09
N SER A 219 12.32 -12.19 2.79
CA SER A 219 13.74 -12.26 3.14
C SER A 219 14.66 -11.79 2.01
N SER A 220 14.14 -11.67 0.79
CA SER A 220 14.88 -11.29 -0.43
C SER A 220 15.11 -9.78 -0.48
N ILE A 221 15.92 -9.26 0.44
CA ILE A 221 16.17 -7.82 0.57
C ILE A 221 17.60 -7.50 0.23
N SER A 222 17.78 -6.31 -0.35
CA SER A 222 19.09 -5.72 -0.54
C SER A 222 19.73 -5.44 0.84
N PRO A 223 20.95 -5.94 1.12
CA PRO A 223 21.69 -5.79 2.37
C PRO A 223 21.85 -4.35 2.90
N ASP A 224 21.51 -3.32 2.13
CA ASP A 224 21.82 -1.92 2.45
C ASP A 224 20.75 -1.16 3.25
N VAL A 225 19.62 -1.81 3.59
CA VAL A 225 18.60 -1.21 4.47
C VAL A 225 18.67 -1.70 5.93
N ILE A 226 19.68 -2.53 6.22
CA ILE A 226 19.93 -3.19 7.51
C ILE A 226 21.45 -3.34 7.66
N SER A 227 21.99 -3.54 8.87
CA SER A 227 23.44 -3.76 9.02
C SER A 227 23.96 -4.92 8.15
N ALA A 228 25.21 -4.84 7.69
CA ALA A 228 25.81 -5.84 6.79
C ALA A 228 25.70 -7.30 7.28
N ALA A 229 25.72 -7.52 8.60
CA ALA A 229 25.53 -8.83 9.22
C ALA A 229 24.09 -9.36 9.05
N LEU A 230 23.08 -8.51 9.29
CA LEU A 230 21.67 -8.86 9.11
C LEU A 230 21.32 -9.03 7.62
N GLY A 231 21.98 -8.29 6.72
CA GLY A 231 21.84 -8.48 5.27
C GLY A 231 22.27 -9.89 4.83
N THR A 232 23.40 -10.37 5.33
CA THR A 232 23.92 -11.71 4.99
C THR A 232 23.01 -12.84 5.50
N GLU A 233 22.49 -12.73 6.73
CA GLU A 233 21.54 -13.72 7.29
C GLU A 233 20.22 -13.77 6.50
N ARG A 234 19.69 -12.60 6.09
CA ARG A 234 18.44 -12.53 5.33
C ARG A 234 18.58 -13.08 3.91
N VAL A 235 19.65 -12.77 3.20
CA VAL A 235 19.92 -13.36 1.87
C VAL A 235 20.01 -14.88 1.97
N LYS A 236 20.76 -15.41 2.94
CA LYS A 236 20.83 -16.86 3.17
C LYS A 236 19.46 -17.47 3.51
N THR A 237 18.67 -16.78 4.34
CA THR A 237 17.29 -17.21 4.65
C THR A 237 16.45 -17.27 3.37
N ALA A 238 16.57 -16.27 2.49
CA ALA A 238 15.85 -16.22 1.24
C ALA A 238 16.22 -17.38 0.32
N GLU A 239 17.51 -17.62 0.07
CA GLU A 239 18.00 -18.69 -0.81
C GLU A 239 17.53 -20.08 -0.35
N LEU A 240 17.67 -20.38 0.95
CA LEU A 240 17.22 -21.66 1.51
C LEU A 240 15.69 -21.81 1.42
N SER A 241 14.96 -20.73 1.65
CA SER A 241 13.49 -20.75 1.57
C SER A 241 13.01 -20.92 0.12
N VAL A 242 13.69 -20.31 -0.86
CA VAL A 242 13.44 -20.54 -2.29
C VAL A 242 13.63 -22.01 -2.63
N GLN A 243 14.78 -22.60 -2.26
CA GLN A 243 15.08 -23.99 -2.56
C GLN A 243 14.01 -24.93 -2.00
N ARG A 244 13.59 -24.71 -0.75
CA ARG A 244 12.55 -25.52 -0.11
C ARG A 244 11.18 -25.33 -0.76
N ALA A 245 10.78 -24.09 -1.06
CA ALA A 245 9.51 -23.80 -1.72
C ALA A 245 9.42 -24.48 -3.09
N LEU A 246 10.47 -24.33 -3.93
CA LEU A 246 10.48 -24.89 -5.28
C LEU A 246 10.63 -26.41 -5.33
N ALA A 247 11.21 -27.02 -4.28
CA ALA A 247 11.22 -28.47 -4.12
C ALA A 247 9.82 -29.03 -3.79
N LEU A 248 8.98 -28.26 -3.10
CA LEU A 248 7.60 -28.63 -2.79
C LEU A 248 6.63 -28.30 -3.93
N ASP A 249 6.81 -27.15 -4.58
CA ASP A 249 6.06 -26.70 -5.74
C ASP A 249 6.95 -25.89 -6.71
N PRO A 250 7.34 -26.45 -7.86
CA PRO A 250 8.18 -25.76 -8.86
C PRO A 250 7.57 -24.48 -9.43
N HIS A 251 6.25 -24.27 -9.29
CA HIS A 251 5.54 -23.11 -9.83
C HIS A 251 5.20 -22.06 -8.77
N GLU A 252 5.64 -22.23 -7.52
CA GLU A 252 5.30 -21.35 -6.40
C GLU A 252 5.67 -19.88 -6.71
N PRO A 253 4.68 -18.96 -6.75
CA PRO A 253 4.88 -17.63 -7.31
C PRO A 253 5.79 -16.73 -6.47
N TYR A 254 5.75 -16.84 -5.13
CA TYR A 254 6.56 -16.01 -4.24
C TYR A 254 8.03 -16.43 -4.22
N ALA A 255 8.33 -17.71 -4.38
CA ALA A 255 9.68 -18.25 -4.52
C ALA A 255 10.29 -17.86 -5.86
N ARG A 256 9.51 -17.92 -6.94
CA ARG A 256 9.93 -17.41 -8.26
C ARG A 256 10.17 -15.89 -8.22
N LEU A 257 9.33 -15.15 -7.52
CA LEU A 257 9.52 -13.71 -7.32
C LEU A 257 10.76 -13.41 -6.45
N ALA A 258 11.01 -14.20 -5.40
CA ALA A 258 12.22 -14.11 -4.59
C ALA A 258 13.48 -14.32 -5.43
N LEU A 259 13.51 -15.33 -6.31
CA LEU A 259 14.59 -15.52 -7.28
C LEU A 259 14.79 -14.30 -8.18
N TYR A 260 13.72 -13.75 -8.73
CA TYR A 260 13.76 -12.52 -9.54
C TYR A 260 14.40 -11.34 -8.79
N LEU A 261 14.13 -11.21 -7.49
CA LEU A 261 14.72 -10.18 -6.64
C LEU A 261 16.20 -10.46 -6.34
N LEU A 262 16.56 -11.70 -6.02
CA LEU A 262 17.94 -12.11 -5.73
C LEU A 262 18.87 -11.99 -6.95
N GLN A 263 18.35 -12.11 -8.16
CA GLN A 263 19.11 -11.89 -9.40
C GLN A 263 19.58 -10.43 -9.57
N GLY A 264 18.96 -9.46 -8.90
CA GLY A 264 19.37 -8.05 -8.94
C GLY A 264 19.53 -7.49 -10.37
N ALA A 265 20.60 -6.73 -10.60
CA ALA A 265 20.91 -6.12 -11.90
C ALA A 265 21.49 -7.09 -12.95
N MET A 266 21.78 -8.35 -12.57
CA MET A 266 22.47 -9.33 -13.42
C MET A 266 21.70 -9.70 -14.70
N VAL A 267 20.40 -9.41 -14.74
CA VAL A 267 19.49 -9.81 -15.81
C VAL A 267 18.97 -8.62 -16.61
N GLY A 268 18.99 -8.73 -17.94
CA GLY A 268 18.47 -7.74 -18.90
C GLY A 268 17.00 -7.34 -18.65
N TRP A 269 16.59 -6.17 -19.15
CA TRP A 269 15.23 -5.63 -18.90
C TRP A 269 14.14 -6.53 -19.47
N ALA A 270 14.36 -7.03 -20.69
CA ALA A 270 13.41 -7.90 -21.38
C ALA A 270 13.20 -9.23 -20.65
N GLU A 271 14.25 -9.79 -20.06
CA GLU A 271 14.17 -11.03 -19.29
C GLU A 271 13.45 -10.80 -17.96
N ARG A 272 13.78 -9.72 -17.23
CA ARG A 272 13.08 -9.33 -16.00
C ARG A 272 11.57 -9.15 -16.21
N ASP A 273 11.19 -8.46 -17.28
CA ASP A 273 9.79 -8.28 -17.69
C ASP A 273 9.11 -9.63 -17.98
N ARG A 274 9.76 -10.50 -18.77
CA ARG A 274 9.23 -11.83 -19.11
C ARG A 274 9.03 -12.69 -17.86
N GLN A 275 9.97 -12.68 -16.92
CA GLN A 275 9.87 -13.41 -15.67
C GLN A 275 8.69 -12.95 -14.83
N LEU A 276 8.52 -11.64 -14.64
CA LEU A 276 7.39 -11.07 -13.87
C LEU A 276 6.05 -11.42 -14.51
N ARG A 277 5.92 -11.28 -15.83
CA ARG A 277 4.71 -11.70 -16.55
C ARG A 277 4.46 -13.18 -16.39
N GLY A 278 5.49 -14.01 -16.54
CA GLY A 278 5.37 -15.45 -16.36
C GLY A 278 4.99 -15.87 -14.93
N ILE A 279 5.24 -15.04 -13.90
CA ILE A 279 4.75 -15.26 -12.54
C ILE A 279 3.26 -14.87 -12.46
N ILE A 280 2.89 -13.72 -13.01
CA ILE A 280 1.52 -13.19 -13.00
C ILE A 280 0.58 -14.06 -13.86
N ASP A 281 1.07 -14.64 -14.95
CA ASP A 281 0.30 -15.53 -15.82
C ASP A 281 -0.03 -16.85 -15.09
N SER A 282 0.89 -17.34 -14.25
CA SER A 282 0.64 -18.51 -13.38
C SER A 282 -0.19 -18.19 -12.15
N ASP A 283 -0.05 -17.00 -11.57
CA ASP A 283 -0.86 -16.53 -10.45
C ASP A 283 -1.31 -15.07 -10.67
N PRO A 284 -2.52 -14.86 -11.23
CA PRO A 284 -3.06 -13.53 -11.49
C PRO A 284 -3.36 -12.68 -10.24
N ASN A 285 -3.23 -13.26 -9.04
CA ASN A 285 -3.48 -12.61 -7.76
C ASN A 285 -2.18 -12.32 -6.99
N CYS A 286 -1.01 -12.58 -7.56
CA CYS A 286 0.28 -12.28 -6.94
C CYS A 286 0.52 -10.75 -6.89
N ILE A 287 -0.01 -10.10 -5.85
CA ILE A 287 0.09 -8.65 -5.60
C ILE A 287 1.54 -8.15 -5.72
N PRO A 288 2.54 -8.76 -5.06
CA PRO A 288 3.93 -8.33 -5.17
C PRO A 288 4.50 -8.36 -6.59
N ALA A 289 4.20 -9.40 -7.38
CA ALA A 289 4.71 -9.51 -8.75
C ALA A 289 4.12 -8.41 -9.65
N MET A 290 2.84 -8.09 -9.49
CA MET A 290 2.21 -6.96 -10.20
C MET A 290 2.83 -5.61 -9.78
N MET A 291 3.11 -5.41 -8.50
CA MET A 291 3.79 -4.20 -8.01
C MET A 291 5.20 -4.05 -8.61
N GLU A 292 5.97 -5.13 -8.66
CA GLU A 292 7.30 -5.15 -9.30
C GLU A 292 7.23 -4.88 -10.80
N LEU A 293 6.23 -5.43 -11.51
CA LEU A 293 6.01 -5.15 -12.94
C LEU A 293 5.65 -3.69 -13.17
N MET A 294 4.78 -3.12 -12.34
CA MET A 294 4.44 -1.71 -12.39
C MET A 294 5.67 -0.81 -12.20
N ALA A 295 6.53 -1.15 -11.24
CA ALA A 295 7.78 -0.43 -11.01
C ALA A 295 8.75 -0.54 -12.19
N LEU A 296 8.93 -1.75 -12.74
CA LEU A 296 9.77 -1.98 -13.92
C LEU A 296 9.29 -1.19 -15.13
N LEU A 297 7.99 -1.21 -15.43
CA LEU A 297 7.40 -0.46 -16.54
C LEU A 297 7.56 1.04 -16.36
N GLN A 298 7.37 1.55 -15.14
CA GLN A 298 7.60 2.97 -14.84
C GLN A 298 9.07 3.34 -15.03
N ALA A 299 9.98 2.49 -14.57
CA ALA A 299 11.41 2.68 -14.77
C ALA A 299 11.83 2.60 -16.24
N ALA A 300 11.03 1.97 -17.10
CA ALA A 300 11.26 1.95 -18.54
C ALA A 300 10.55 3.08 -19.31
N GLY A 301 9.95 4.05 -18.62
CA GLY A 301 9.20 5.14 -19.25
C GLY A 301 7.89 4.69 -19.91
N LEU A 302 7.34 3.54 -19.51
CA LEU A 302 6.07 2.98 -19.98
C LEU A 302 4.96 3.23 -18.94
N THR A 303 4.80 4.49 -18.53
CA THR A 303 3.87 4.92 -17.48
C THR A 303 2.42 4.52 -17.77
N ARG A 304 1.97 4.59 -19.04
CA ARG A 304 0.60 4.21 -19.43
C ARG A 304 0.33 2.71 -19.26
N GLU A 305 1.30 1.86 -19.58
CA GLU A 305 1.17 0.42 -19.34
C GLU A 305 1.22 0.14 -17.84
N SER A 306 2.14 0.79 -17.12
CA SER A 306 2.21 0.71 -15.66
C SER A 306 0.92 1.17 -14.97
N TRP A 307 0.21 2.15 -15.55
CA TRP A 307 -1.10 2.60 -15.09
C TRP A 307 -2.17 1.51 -15.19
N GLN A 308 -2.23 0.78 -16.30
CA GLN A 308 -3.21 -0.31 -16.50
C GLN A 308 -3.06 -1.40 -15.42
N TRP A 309 -1.82 -1.77 -15.11
CA TRP A 309 -1.53 -2.70 -14.02
C TRP A 309 -1.89 -2.12 -12.65
N ASN A 310 -1.64 -0.82 -12.43
CA ASN A 310 -2.05 -0.11 -11.22
C ASN A 310 -3.55 -0.21 -10.97
N GLU A 311 -4.35 0.07 -12.01
CA GLU A 311 -5.81 0.06 -11.90
C GLU A 311 -6.35 -1.36 -11.74
N ARG A 312 -5.72 -2.36 -12.39
CA ARG A 312 -6.05 -3.78 -12.15
C ARG A 312 -5.82 -4.15 -10.69
N LEU A 313 -4.68 -3.75 -10.13
CA LEU A 313 -4.31 -4.05 -8.75
C LEU A 313 -5.25 -3.36 -7.76
N LEU A 314 -5.60 -2.09 -7.98
CA LEU A 314 -6.54 -1.36 -7.13
C LEU A 314 -7.99 -1.85 -7.23
N LYS A 315 -8.38 -2.48 -8.34
CA LYS A 315 -9.68 -3.19 -8.41
C LYS A 315 -9.73 -4.40 -7.49
N GLN A 316 -8.60 -5.12 -7.35
CA GLN A 316 -8.50 -6.28 -6.46
C GLN A 316 -8.28 -5.87 -5.00
N SER A 317 -7.50 -4.80 -4.77
CA SER A 317 -7.11 -4.32 -3.45
C SER A 317 -7.25 -2.79 -3.38
N PRO A 318 -8.47 -2.27 -3.15
CA PRO A 318 -8.75 -0.82 -3.20
C PRO A 318 -8.00 0.01 -2.17
N PHE A 319 -7.56 -0.61 -1.06
CA PHE A 319 -6.85 0.02 0.03
C PHE A 319 -5.34 -0.25 0.01
N LEU A 320 -4.80 -0.80 -1.07
CA LEU A 320 -3.36 -1.06 -1.19
C LEU A 320 -2.59 0.26 -1.25
N ARG A 321 -2.11 0.71 -0.08
CA ARG A 321 -1.52 2.05 0.12
C ARG A 321 -0.42 2.40 -0.89
N PRO A 322 0.59 1.55 -1.16
CA PRO A 322 1.64 1.88 -2.13
C PRO A 322 1.09 2.13 -3.54
N SER A 323 0.05 1.39 -3.94
CA SER A 323 -0.55 1.49 -5.27
C SER A 323 -1.47 2.72 -5.42
N LEU A 324 -2.04 3.21 -4.33
CA LEU A 324 -2.74 4.50 -4.30
C LEU A 324 -1.74 5.66 -4.44
N VAL A 325 -0.59 5.59 -3.77
CA VAL A 325 0.49 6.57 -3.96
C VAL A 325 1.03 6.52 -5.39
N ALA A 326 1.30 5.32 -5.91
CA ALA A 326 1.75 5.14 -7.29
C ALA A 326 0.73 5.69 -8.30
N ARG A 327 -0.59 5.58 -8.02
CA ARG A 327 -1.64 6.20 -8.83
C ARG A 327 -1.47 7.71 -8.91
N ALA A 328 -1.27 8.39 -7.77
CA ALA A 328 -1.05 9.83 -7.74
C ALA A 328 0.22 10.23 -8.51
N LEU A 329 1.33 9.55 -8.27
CA LEU A 329 2.59 9.82 -8.98
C LEU A 329 2.45 9.63 -10.50
N LYS A 330 1.75 8.58 -10.95
CA LYS A 330 1.49 8.35 -12.39
C LYS A 330 0.59 9.43 -12.99
N LEU A 331 -0.42 9.90 -12.27
CA LEU A 331 -1.23 11.04 -12.71
C LEU A 331 -0.36 12.28 -12.90
N TRP A 332 0.53 12.58 -11.95
CA TRP A 332 1.49 13.68 -12.06
C TRP A 332 2.44 13.50 -13.26
N ILE A 333 3.00 12.31 -13.46
CA ILE A 333 3.86 11.99 -14.62
C ILE A 333 3.12 12.19 -15.95
N MET A 334 1.82 11.87 -16.00
CA MET A 334 0.97 12.08 -17.17
C MET A 334 0.47 13.54 -17.32
N GLY A 335 0.93 14.48 -16.49
CA GLY A 335 0.55 15.90 -16.55
C GLY A 335 -0.83 16.21 -15.96
N LYS A 336 -1.40 15.32 -15.15
CA LYS A 336 -2.72 15.47 -14.52
C LYS A 336 -2.58 15.94 -13.07
N ASP A 337 -1.93 17.09 -12.87
CA ASP A 337 -1.51 17.57 -11.53
C ASP A 337 -2.65 17.71 -10.53
N ARG A 338 -3.81 18.20 -10.97
CA ARG A 338 -5.00 18.33 -10.10
C ARG A 338 -5.55 16.97 -9.64
N GLU A 339 -5.59 15.99 -10.55
CA GLU A 339 -6.04 14.64 -10.21
C GLU A 339 -5.02 13.96 -9.28
N ALA A 340 -3.72 14.14 -9.55
CA ALA A 340 -2.64 13.64 -8.71
C ALA A 340 -2.74 14.18 -7.28
N ASP A 341 -2.95 15.48 -7.13
CA ASP A 341 -3.09 16.15 -5.84
C ASP A 341 -4.34 15.69 -5.07
N ALA A 342 -5.47 15.50 -5.76
CA ALA A 342 -6.69 14.97 -5.15
C ALA A 342 -6.49 13.55 -4.62
N VAL A 343 -5.84 12.68 -5.40
CA VAL A 343 -5.55 11.30 -4.97
C VAL A 343 -4.60 11.30 -3.78
N ILE A 344 -3.50 12.04 -3.84
CA ILE A 344 -2.50 12.00 -2.76
C ILE A 344 -3.01 12.65 -1.48
N SER A 345 -3.82 13.71 -1.58
CA SER A 345 -4.46 14.34 -0.42
C SER A 345 -5.41 13.36 0.28
N ARG A 346 -6.14 12.52 -0.48
CA ARG A 346 -6.96 11.45 0.11
C ARG A 346 -6.10 10.38 0.80
N VAL A 347 -4.98 9.99 0.21
CA VAL A 347 -4.06 9.02 0.83
C VAL A 347 -3.53 9.55 2.16
N VAL A 348 -3.03 10.78 2.19
CA VAL A 348 -2.50 11.40 3.42
C VAL A 348 -3.63 11.65 4.44
N GLY A 349 -4.85 11.96 4.00
CA GLY A 349 -6.00 12.07 4.89
C GLY A 349 -6.39 10.75 5.56
N LEU A 350 -6.26 9.62 4.86
CA LEU A 350 -6.55 8.29 5.40
C LEU A 350 -5.39 7.73 6.25
N TRP A 351 -4.15 8.04 5.87
CA TRP A 351 -2.95 7.59 6.56
C TRP A 351 -1.95 8.75 6.75
N PRO A 352 -2.19 9.63 7.73
CA PRO A 352 -1.35 10.83 7.95
C PRO A 352 0.12 10.50 8.23
N ASP A 353 0.39 9.37 8.88
CA ASP A 353 1.75 8.95 9.23
C ASP A 353 2.45 8.14 8.13
N TYR A 354 1.81 7.94 6.97
CA TYR A 354 2.37 7.09 5.92
C TYR A 354 3.51 7.80 5.16
N PRO A 355 4.79 7.37 5.31
CA PRO A 355 5.92 8.13 4.80
C PRO A 355 5.91 8.30 3.28
N PHE A 356 5.52 7.26 2.54
CA PHE A 356 5.49 7.32 1.08
C PHE A 356 4.43 8.28 0.55
N GLY A 357 3.27 8.34 1.22
CA GLY A 357 2.19 9.26 0.86
C GLY A 357 2.61 10.71 1.04
N ASN A 358 3.25 11.02 2.17
CA ASN A 358 3.77 12.36 2.46
C ASN A 358 4.92 12.76 1.53
N TYR A 359 5.86 11.85 1.24
CA TYR A 359 6.91 12.07 0.25
C TYR A 359 6.35 12.42 -1.13
N ALA A 360 5.37 11.66 -1.61
CA ALA A 360 4.75 11.94 -2.91
C ALA A 360 3.97 13.26 -2.90
N ARG A 361 3.27 13.58 -1.80
CA ARG A 361 2.55 14.86 -1.64
C ARG A 361 3.51 16.04 -1.68
N PHE A 362 4.62 15.96 -0.93
CA PHE A 362 5.66 16.98 -0.94
C PHE A 362 6.17 17.24 -2.36
N ASN A 363 6.61 16.18 -3.06
CA ASN A 363 7.16 16.31 -4.40
C ASN A 363 6.15 16.85 -5.41
N ILE A 364 4.91 16.36 -5.39
CA ILE A 364 3.84 16.88 -6.26
C ILE A 364 3.65 18.38 -6.01
N LEU A 365 3.57 18.84 -4.76
CA LEU A 365 3.41 20.26 -4.46
C LEU A 365 4.64 21.08 -4.88
N ALA A 366 5.82 20.67 -4.45
CA ALA A 366 7.08 21.38 -4.66
C ALA A 366 7.41 21.53 -6.16
N LEU A 367 7.15 20.48 -6.96
CA LEU A 367 7.48 20.42 -8.38
C LEU A 367 6.34 20.85 -9.32
N THR A 368 5.20 21.30 -8.78
CA THR A 368 4.10 21.88 -9.57
C THR A 368 3.83 23.34 -9.20
N GLY A 369 4.88 24.05 -8.74
CA GLY A 369 4.81 25.48 -8.44
C GLY A 369 4.09 25.85 -7.15
N ARG A 370 3.87 24.89 -6.25
CA ARG A 370 3.18 25.07 -4.96
C ARG A 370 4.13 24.92 -3.77
N ALA A 371 5.33 25.49 -3.89
CA ALA A 371 6.40 25.42 -2.89
C ALA A 371 5.95 25.86 -1.50
N ALA A 372 5.20 26.97 -1.39
CA ALA A 372 4.67 27.45 -0.11
C ALA A 372 3.74 26.43 0.59
N ALA A 373 3.02 25.61 -0.16
CA ALA A 373 2.18 24.54 0.40
C ALA A 373 2.98 23.27 0.74
N ALA A 374 4.15 23.07 0.12
CA ALA A 374 5.06 21.97 0.44
C ALA A 374 5.88 22.25 1.70
N ARG A 375 6.21 23.52 1.99
CA ARG A 375 7.09 23.91 3.10
C ARG A 375 6.67 23.40 4.48
N PRO A 376 5.38 23.46 4.88
CA PRO A 376 4.96 22.93 6.18
C PRO A 376 5.12 21.42 6.34
N LEU A 377 5.41 20.69 5.25
CA LEU A 377 5.59 19.25 5.27
C LEU A 377 7.04 18.84 5.58
N LEU A 378 8.00 19.76 5.63
CA LEU A 378 9.42 19.44 5.81
C LEU A 378 9.72 18.70 7.11
N ASP A 379 8.91 18.86 8.15
CA ASP A 379 9.06 18.17 9.43
C ASP A 379 8.21 16.88 9.52
N GLY A 380 7.52 16.53 8.42
CA GLY A 380 6.58 15.42 8.36
C GLY A 380 7.24 14.06 8.11
N PRO A 381 6.54 12.96 8.45
CA PRO A 381 7.05 11.60 8.25
C PRO A 381 7.34 11.33 6.77
N GLY A 382 8.55 10.87 6.47
CA GLY A 382 9.00 10.61 5.09
C GLY A 382 9.41 11.84 4.29
N VAL A 383 9.32 13.04 4.86
CA VAL A 383 9.70 14.31 4.21
C VAL A 383 10.81 15.04 4.98
N ALA A 384 11.02 14.69 6.26
CA ALA A 384 12.12 15.14 7.12
C ALA A 384 13.39 15.51 6.33
N ASP A 385 13.78 16.77 6.42
CA ASP A 385 14.89 17.34 5.64
C ASP A 385 16.23 17.31 6.39
N ASP A 386 16.62 16.11 6.82
CA ASP A 386 17.82 15.90 7.65
C ASP A 386 19.13 16.39 7.00
N ASN A 387 19.13 16.59 5.69
CA ASN A 387 20.30 17.04 4.91
C ASN A 387 20.14 18.47 4.32
N GLY A 388 19.03 19.16 4.57
CA GLY A 388 18.76 20.52 4.09
C GLY A 388 18.48 20.64 2.59
N MET A 389 18.37 19.53 1.85
CA MET A 389 18.17 19.52 0.40
C MET A 389 16.80 20.10 0.01
N ARG A 390 15.75 19.69 0.72
CA ARG A 390 14.38 20.07 0.37
C ARG A 390 14.12 21.53 0.67
N ALA A 391 14.60 22.03 1.81
CA ALA A 391 14.54 23.45 2.16
C ALA A 391 15.29 24.31 1.14
N ALA A 392 16.52 23.92 0.77
CA ALA A 392 17.29 24.64 -0.25
C ALA A 392 16.60 24.65 -1.62
N PHE A 393 15.91 23.55 -1.99
CA PHE A 393 15.11 23.52 -3.21
C PHE A 393 13.93 24.50 -3.14
N LEU A 394 13.15 24.48 -2.07
CA LEU A 394 12.02 25.40 -1.89
C LEU A 394 12.47 26.86 -1.90
N ASP A 395 13.58 27.18 -1.22
CA ASP A 395 14.17 28.53 -1.20
C ASP A 395 14.55 28.99 -2.61
N ALA A 396 15.19 28.13 -3.41
CA ALA A 396 15.61 28.47 -4.77
C ALA A 396 14.41 28.75 -5.70
N VAL A 397 13.36 27.93 -5.64
CA VAL A 397 12.16 28.12 -6.48
C VAL A 397 11.29 29.31 -6.04
N GLU A 398 11.30 29.66 -4.75
CA GLU A 398 10.56 30.80 -4.20
C GLU A 398 11.29 32.12 -4.49
N GLN A 399 12.60 32.18 -4.28
CA GLN A 399 13.40 33.39 -4.47
C GLN A 399 13.60 33.72 -5.95
N ARG A 400 13.75 32.70 -6.80
CA ARG A 400 14.01 32.85 -8.25
C ARG A 400 15.22 33.75 -8.56
N ARG A 401 16.23 33.73 -7.69
CA ARG A 401 17.48 34.49 -7.88
C ARG A 401 18.60 33.56 -8.39
N PRO A 402 19.48 34.04 -9.29
CA PRO A 402 20.58 33.23 -9.81
C PRO A 402 21.53 32.69 -8.73
N ASP A 403 21.83 33.48 -7.69
CA ASP A 403 22.69 33.07 -6.59
C ASP A 403 22.07 31.99 -5.70
N ALA A 404 20.74 32.06 -5.46
CA ALA A 404 20.01 31.02 -4.74
C ALA A 404 20.01 29.69 -5.52
N THR A 405 19.88 29.77 -6.84
CA THR A 405 19.94 28.61 -7.74
C THR A 405 21.33 27.97 -7.72
N GLU A 406 22.39 28.78 -7.83
CA GLU A 406 23.77 28.31 -7.74
C GLU A 406 24.09 27.67 -6.38
N GLN A 407 23.60 28.25 -5.28
CA GLN A 407 23.76 27.69 -3.96
C GLN A 407 23.05 26.33 -3.82
N ALA A 408 21.81 26.23 -4.29
CA ALA A 408 21.06 24.97 -4.31
C ALA A 408 21.77 23.90 -5.15
N ARG A 409 22.28 24.26 -6.34
CA ARG A 409 23.06 23.38 -7.20
C ARG A 409 24.26 22.78 -6.48
N ARG A 410 25.05 23.62 -5.78
CA ARG A 410 26.22 23.16 -4.99
C ARG A 410 25.82 22.20 -3.89
N THR A 411 24.75 22.52 -3.15
CA THR A 411 24.21 21.66 -2.10
C THR A 411 23.80 20.29 -2.67
N PHE A 412 23.07 20.27 -3.78
CA PHE A 412 22.54 19.02 -4.37
C PHE A 412 23.65 18.11 -4.87
N VAL A 413 24.64 18.66 -5.57
CA VAL A 413 25.81 17.91 -6.04
C VAL A 413 26.59 17.33 -4.86
N ALA A 414 26.88 18.14 -3.83
CA ALA A 414 27.63 17.70 -2.66
C ALA A 414 26.90 16.62 -1.84
N ILE A 415 25.58 16.68 -1.75
CA ILE A 415 24.78 15.64 -1.08
C ILE A 415 24.77 14.37 -1.92
N ALA A 416 24.53 14.46 -3.23
CA ALA A 416 24.50 13.30 -4.11
C ALA A 416 25.84 12.53 -4.09
N GLU A 417 26.97 13.25 -4.02
CA GLU A 417 28.31 12.64 -3.86
C GLU A 417 28.41 11.77 -2.61
N LYS A 418 27.81 12.20 -1.49
CA LYS A 418 27.96 11.55 -0.17
C LYS A 418 26.86 10.56 0.17
N ASN A 419 25.66 10.74 -0.40
CA ASN A 419 24.44 10.02 -0.05
C ASN A 419 23.72 9.55 -1.33
N PRO A 420 24.09 8.37 -1.88
CA PRO A 420 23.51 7.86 -3.12
C PRO A 420 21.96 7.78 -3.11
N PRO A 421 21.27 7.39 -2.02
CA PRO A 421 19.80 7.44 -1.95
C PRO A 421 19.16 8.82 -2.19
N ALA A 422 19.85 9.91 -1.86
CA ALA A 422 19.34 11.27 -2.06
C ALA A 422 19.49 11.79 -3.51
N THR A 423 20.18 11.04 -4.36
CA THR A 423 20.48 11.43 -5.75
C THR A 423 19.23 11.60 -6.61
N ASN A 424 18.20 10.76 -6.39
CA ASN A 424 16.95 10.83 -7.16
C ASN A 424 16.27 12.20 -7.03
N ASP A 425 16.15 12.68 -5.79
CA ASP A 425 15.57 14.00 -5.48
C ASP A 425 16.47 15.12 -6.03
N ALA A 426 17.79 15.02 -5.83
CA ALA A 426 18.76 15.98 -6.33
C ALA A 426 18.63 16.21 -7.85
N ILE A 427 18.52 15.13 -8.63
CA ILE A 427 18.41 15.24 -10.09
C ILE A 427 17.09 15.91 -10.50
N MET A 428 15.97 15.53 -9.88
CA MET A 428 14.68 16.17 -10.15
C MET A 428 14.70 17.67 -9.81
N TYR A 429 15.30 18.05 -8.67
CA TYR A 429 15.42 19.45 -8.25
C TYR A 429 16.36 20.25 -9.14
N LEU A 430 17.51 19.70 -9.53
CA LEU A 430 18.41 20.32 -10.51
C LEU A 430 17.69 20.60 -11.83
N CYS A 431 16.95 19.61 -12.35
CA CYS A 431 16.19 19.81 -13.59
C CYS A 431 15.09 20.87 -13.43
N ALA A 432 14.37 20.86 -12.30
CA ALA A 432 13.34 21.86 -12.00
C ALA A 432 13.90 23.29 -11.90
N LEU A 433 15.16 23.44 -11.49
CA LEU A 433 15.89 24.72 -11.44
C LEU A 433 16.56 25.10 -12.77
N GLY A 434 16.48 24.26 -13.82
CA GLY A 434 17.14 24.50 -15.10
C GLY A 434 18.62 24.10 -15.15
N GLU A 435 19.14 23.46 -14.10
CA GLU A 435 20.54 23.06 -13.94
C GLU A 435 20.86 21.75 -14.67
N LYS A 436 20.66 21.75 -15.99
CA LYS A 436 20.78 20.57 -16.86
C LYS A 436 22.16 19.91 -16.80
N GLU A 437 23.24 20.69 -16.82
CA GLU A 437 24.60 20.15 -16.83
C GLU A 437 24.94 19.43 -15.52
N ALA A 438 24.56 20.03 -14.39
CA ALA A 438 24.70 19.38 -13.09
C ALA A 438 23.81 18.13 -12.99
N ALA A 439 22.59 18.16 -13.55
CA ALA A 439 21.71 17.00 -13.57
C ALA A 439 22.32 15.81 -14.36
N PHE A 440 22.95 16.06 -15.52
CA PHE A 440 23.69 15.02 -16.26
C PHE A 440 24.90 14.52 -15.48
N GLU A 441 25.68 15.42 -14.87
CA GLU A 441 26.84 15.05 -14.06
C GLU A 441 26.45 14.13 -12.90
N VAL A 442 25.44 14.51 -12.12
CA VAL A 442 24.94 13.71 -10.99
C VAL A 442 24.35 12.40 -11.48
N THR A 443 23.60 12.42 -12.58
CA THR A 443 23.03 11.22 -13.19
C THR A 443 24.12 10.23 -13.58
N GLU A 444 25.10 10.63 -14.39
CA GLU A 444 26.18 9.75 -14.85
C GLU A 444 27.07 9.28 -13.69
N GLY A 445 27.32 10.16 -12.72
CA GLY A 445 28.07 9.84 -11.52
C GLY A 445 27.39 8.76 -10.68
N PHE A 446 26.09 8.90 -10.42
CA PHE A 446 25.31 7.93 -9.64
C PHE A 446 25.07 6.62 -10.39
N LEU A 447 24.68 6.72 -11.66
CA LEU A 447 24.22 5.58 -12.46
C LEU A 447 25.36 4.74 -13.04
N PHE A 448 26.45 5.37 -13.46
CA PHE A 448 27.58 4.70 -14.12
C PHE A 448 28.87 4.75 -13.31
N TRP A 449 28.83 5.30 -12.10
CA TRP A 449 30.00 5.47 -11.24
C TRP A 449 31.15 6.18 -11.99
N ARG A 450 30.85 7.35 -12.57
CA ARG A 450 31.80 8.16 -13.36
C ARG A 450 32.16 9.47 -12.67
N GLY A 451 33.29 10.05 -13.08
CA GLY A 451 33.74 11.36 -12.61
C GLY A 451 34.01 11.41 -11.10
N ARG A 452 33.63 12.52 -10.46
CA ARG A 452 33.88 12.78 -9.03
C ARG A 452 33.17 11.81 -8.07
N PHE A 453 32.20 11.04 -8.56
CA PHE A 453 31.49 10.03 -7.76
C PHE A 453 32.32 8.76 -7.59
N ILE A 454 33.34 8.54 -8.43
CA ILE A 454 34.25 7.37 -8.34
C ILE A 454 34.95 7.28 -6.97
N SER A 455 35.27 8.42 -6.36
CA SER A 455 36.10 8.53 -5.16
C SER A 455 35.32 8.49 -3.84
N ALA A 456 33.98 8.44 -3.88
CA ALA A 456 33.19 8.89 -2.74
C ALA A 456 33.05 7.91 -1.56
N ASN A 457 33.28 6.59 -1.74
CA ASN A 457 33.45 5.53 -0.70
C ASN A 457 33.22 4.15 -1.37
N PRO A 458 34.10 3.15 -1.23
CA PRO A 458 33.85 1.79 -1.75
C PRO A 458 32.56 1.12 -1.22
N ALA A 459 32.10 1.48 -0.03
CA ALA A 459 30.80 1.04 0.51
C ALA A 459 29.62 1.63 -0.29
N ASN A 460 29.76 2.84 -0.84
CA ASN A 460 28.75 3.45 -1.70
C ASN A 460 28.67 2.74 -3.06
N ARG A 461 29.79 2.17 -3.56
CA ARG A 461 29.77 1.37 -4.80
C ARG A 461 28.94 0.09 -4.65
N ARG A 462 29.03 -0.58 -3.49
CA ARG A 462 28.17 -1.75 -3.19
C ARG A 462 26.71 -1.33 -3.06
N GLN A 463 26.44 -0.19 -2.43
CA GLN A 463 25.10 0.38 -2.44
C GLN A 463 24.65 0.61 -3.87
N VAL A 464 25.39 1.28 -4.74
CA VAL A 464 24.99 1.49 -6.14
C VAL A 464 24.78 0.17 -6.90
N ASP A 465 25.64 -0.84 -6.77
CA ASP A 465 25.48 -2.14 -7.46
C ASP A 465 24.25 -2.94 -6.98
N THR A 466 23.87 -2.80 -5.70
CA THR A 466 22.76 -3.56 -5.07
C THR A 466 21.45 -2.75 -4.97
N TYR A 467 21.56 -1.42 -4.90
CA TYR A 467 20.51 -0.40 -4.98
C TYR A 467 20.08 -0.14 -6.43
N ASN A 468 20.94 -0.45 -7.42
CA ASN A 468 20.59 -0.51 -8.85
C ASN A 468 19.70 -1.74 -9.20
N ARG A 469 18.61 -1.94 -8.44
CA ARG A 469 17.33 -2.11 -9.13
C ARG A 469 17.31 -0.95 -10.13
N ARG A 470 17.08 -1.18 -11.42
CA ARG A 470 17.10 -0.12 -12.43
C ARG A 470 16.03 0.94 -12.12
N MET A 471 16.30 1.82 -11.16
CA MET A 471 15.38 2.78 -10.57
C MET A 471 15.39 4.05 -11.42
N THR A 472 15.27 3.87 -12.73
CA THR A 472 15.22 4.94 -13.71
C THR A 472 13.85 5.61 -13.76
N GLN A 473 12.93 5.30 -12.83
CA GLN A 473 11.58 5.87 -12.76
C GLN A 473 11.57 7.40 -12.70
N TRP A 474 12.55 8.00 -12.02
CA TRP A 474 12.70 9.45 -11.92
C TRP A 474 13.18 10.09 -13.24
N LEU A 475 13.87 9.35 -14.12
CA LEU A 475 14.23 9.85 -15.47
C LEU A 475 12.99 10.15 -16.32
N PHE A 476 11.83 9.64 -15.92
CA PHE A 476 10.55 9.76 -16.61
C PHE A 476 9.52 10.59 -15.83
N THR A 477 9.95 11.45 -14.90
CA THR A 477 9.07 12.43 -14.24
C THR A 477 9.07 13.77 -14.96
N PRO A 478 8.06 14.64 -14.75
CA PRO A 478 7.96 15.92 -15.46
C PRO A 478 9.19 16.83 -15.35
N PRO A 479 9.83 17.03 -14.17
CA PRO A 479 11.02 17.90 -14.07
C PRO A 479 12.16 17.48 -15.00
N VAL A 480 12.33 16.17 -15.22
CA VAL A 480 13.44 15.61 -16.00
C VAL A 480 13.18 15.71 -17.52
N ALA A 481 12.08 16.34 -17.96
CA ALA A 481 11.84 16.66 -19.38
C ALA A 481 12.99 17.47 -20.00
N LEU A 482 13.62 18.34 -19.19
CA LEU A 482 14.80 19.12 -19.59
C LEU A 482 15.96 18.23 -20.07
N MET A 483 16.19 17.09 -19.42
CA MET A 483 17.19 16.13 -19.86
C MET A 483 16.69 15.33 -21.06
N ARG A 484 15.42 14.90 -21.07
CA ARG A 484 14.84 14.11 -22.18
C ARG A 484 14.87 14.82 -23.53
N ALA A 485 14.82 16.15 -23.52
CA ALA A 485 14.95 16.98 -24.71
C ALA A 485 16.40 17.10 -25.23
N ASP A 486 17.40 16.72 -24.42
CA ASP A 486 18.83 16.78 -24.79
C ASP A 486 19.27 15.48 -25.49
N PRO A 487 20.03 15.56 -26.61
CA PRO A 487 20.49 14.37 -27.34
C PRO A 487 21.29 13.37 -26.50
N ARG A 488 21.96 13.81 -25.43
CA ARG A 488 22.72 12.93 -24.53
C ARG A 488 21.84 11.91 -23.81
N PHE A 489 20.56 12.23 -23.58
CA PHE A 489 19.65 11.34 -22.85
C PHE A 489 19.42 10.00 -23.55
N ALA A 490 19.41 10.00 -24.89
CA ALA A 490 19.33 8.76 -25.66
C ALA A 490 20.55 7.86 -25.41
N GLY A 491 21.74 8.45 -25.26
CA GLY A 491 22.97 7.76 -24.86
C GLY A 491 22.85 7.11 -23.50
N LEU A 492 22.32 7.84 -22.49
CA LEU A 492 22.04 7.27 -21.16
C LEU A 492 21.11 6.06 -21.25
N CYS A 493 19.99 6.18 -21.99
CA CYS A 493 19.03 5.09 -22.14
C CYS A 493 19.61 3.86 -22.84
N ASN A 494 20.50 4.06 -23.82
CA ASN A 494 21.20 2.97 -24.49
C ASN A 494 22.12 2.23 -23.51
N GLU A 495 22.94 2.98 -22.75
CA GLU A 495 23.88 2.39 -21.80
C GLU A 495 23.15 1.65 -20.65
N PHE A 496 21.95 2.10 -20.29
CA PHE A 496 21.06 1.40 -19.36
C PHE A 496 20.39 0.13 -19.92
N GLY A 497 20.48 -0.13 -21.23
CA GLY A 497 19.77 -1.22 -21.90
C GLY A 497 18.27 -0.98 -22.08
N LEU A 498 17.78 0.25 -21.86
CA LEU A 498 16.37 0.61 -22.07
C LEU A 498 16.01 0.62 -23.56
N ALA A 499 16.91 1.09 -24.41
CA ALA A 499 16.67 1.08 -25.86
C ALA A 499 16.53 -0.35 -26.41
N ASP A 500 17.36 -1.28 -25.93
CA ASP A 500 17.30 -2.69 -26.30
C ASP A 500 15.98 -3.32 -25.84
N TYR A 501 15.56 -2.98 -24.62
CA TYR A 501 14.27 -3.38 -24.09
C TYR A 501 13.10 -2.90 -24.96
N TRP A 502 13.05 -1.60 -25.26
CA TRP A 502 11.99 -1.03 -26.11
C TRP A 502 11.94 -1.69 -27.48
N ARG A 503 13.10 -1.91 -28.11
CA ARG A 503 13.21 -2.65 -29.39
C ARG A 503 12.70 -4.08 -29.27
N SER A 504 13.12 -4.81 -28.23
CA SER A 504 12.71 -6.22 -28.02
C SER A 504 11.20 -6.39 -27.80
N ARG A 505 10.56 -5.40 -27.16
CA ARG A 505 9.11 -5.36 -26.91
C ARG A 505 8.32 -4.70 -28.05
N ASN A 506 9.00 -4.15 -29.06
CA ASN A 506 8.42 -3.29 -30.10
C ASN A 506 7.52 -2.18 -29.53
N VAL A 507 8.01 -1.49 -28.50
CA VAL A 507 7.32 -0.38 -27.85
C VAL A 507 8.14 0.90 -27.95
N ARG A 508 7.49 2.04 -27.76
CA ARG A 508 8.16 3.33 -27.57
C ARG A 508 7.85 3.85 -26.17
N PRO A 509 8.83 4.42 -25.46
CA PRO A 509 8.57 5.06 -24.19
C PRO A 509 7.62 6.25 -24.38
N ASP A 510 6.83 6.55 -23.36
CA ASP A 510 5.69 7.47 -23.49
C ASP A 510 6.13 8.91 -23.81
N TYR A 511 7.33 9.32 -23.40
CA TYR A 511 7.89 10.65 -23.70
C TYR A 511 8.24 10.85 -25.19
N LEU A 512 8.33 9.76 -25.99
CA LEU A 512 8.59 9.82 -27.44
C LEU A 512 7.32 9.71 -28.29
N ARG A 513 6.16 9.41 -27.71
CA ARG A 513 4.92 9.14 -28.46
C ARG A 513 4.21 10.40 -28.93
N TYR A 514 4.39 11.50 -28.22
CA TYR A 514 4.03 12.83 -28.65
C TYR A 514 5.35 13.55 -28.77
N GLY A 515 5.70 14.12 -29.93
CA GLY A 515 6.75 15.12 -29.93
C GLY A 515 6.31 16.18 -28.92
N GLU A 516 6.93 16.20 -27.73
CA GLU A 516 6.56 17.13 -26.67
C GLU A 516 6.72 18.53 -27.27
N ASN A 517 5.60 19.13 -27.67
CA ASN A 517 5.48 20.54 -27.93
C ASN A 517 5.68 21.20 -26.55
N LEU A 518 6.93 21.40 -26.16
CA LEU A 518 7.37 22.06 -24.92
C LEU A 518 7.03 23.56 -24.90
N ALA A 519 5.87 23.96 -25.44
CA ALA A 519 5.41 25.34 -25.55
C ALA A 519 4.16 25.64 -24.70
N SER A 520 3.67 24.72 -23.88
CA SER A 520 2.49 24.96 -23.04
C SER A 520 2.71 24.56 -21.58
N SER A 521 3.67 25.24 -20.94
CA SER A 521 3.59 25.60 -19.52
C SER A 521 4.32 26.94 -19.37
N PRO A 522 3.78 27.96 -18.67
CA PRO A 522 4.31 29.31 -18.72
C PRO A 522 5.61 29.40 -17.92
N ILE A 523 6.73 29.09 -18.58
CA ILE A 523 8.03 29.62 -18.18
C ILE A 523 7.99 31.12 -18.48
N PRO A 524 8.24 32.02 -17.51
CA PRO A 524 8.34 33.45 -17.80
C PRO A 524 9.53 33.66 -18.76
N ASN A 525 9.23 34.08 -19.99
CA ASN A 525 10.22 34.43 -21.01
C ASN A 525 11.16 35.53 -20.48
N SER A 526 12.45 35.23 -20.34
CA SER A 526 13.52 36.24 -20.46
C SER A 526 13.99 36.26 -21.92
N ARG A 527 13.39 37.12 -22.75
CA ARG A 527 13.92 37.42 -24.09
C ARG A 527 14.74 38.71 -24.03
N GLY A 528 16.05 38.55 -24.22
CA GLY A 528 17.01 39.63 -24.43
C GLY A 528 18.21 39.13 -25.23
N SER A 529 18.31 39.63 -26.46
CA SER A 529 19.47 39.64 -27.37
C SER A 529 19.78 38.40 -28.22
N SER A 530 19.77 38.70 -29.52
CA SER A 530 20.23 38.01 -30.71
C SER A 530 21.75 37.80 -30.76
N GLY A 531 22.20 36.72 -31.41
CA GLY A 531 23.60 36.54 -31.79
C GLY A 531 23.87 35.30 -32.65
N THR A 532 23.91 35.52 -33.96
CA THR A 532 24.34 34.65 -35.07
C THR A 532 25.67 33.88 -34.88
N ALA A 533 25.71 32.59 -35.24
CA ALA A 533 26.84 31.89 -35.95
C ALA A 533 26.48 30.40 -36.16
N ARG A 534 26.08 29.94 -37.36
CA ARG A 534 26.86 29.50 -38.55
C ARG A 534 27.46 28.07 -38.43
N LYS A 535 27.00 27.24 -39.39
CA LYS A 535 27.41 25.88 -39.77
C LYS A 535 28.93 25.63 -39.74
N LEU A 536 29.32 24.45 -39.28
CA LEU A 536 30.37 23.66 -39.92
C LEU A 536 30.09 22.17 -39.79
N ALA A 537 30.02 21.51 -40.95
CA ALA A 537 30.03 20.07 -41.12
C ALA A 537 31.45 19.65 -41.46
N THR A 538 31.94 18.55 -40.87
CA THR A 538 33.04 17.77 -41.43
C THR A 538 32.82 16.28 -41.13
N ARG A 539 33.01 15.50 -42.19
CA ARG A 539 32.96 14.04 -42.31
C ARG A 539 34.24 13.38 -41.78
N SER A 540 34.18 12.04 -41.71
CA SER A 540 35.28 11.05 -41.76
C SER A 540 35.63 10.46 -40.39
N SER A 541 35.92 9.16 -40.19
CA SER A 541 35.80 7.90 -40.93
C SER A 541 36.31 6.81 -39.96
N SER A 542 35.74 5.61 -40.04
CA SER A 542 36.35 4.29 -39.79
C SER A 542 37.33 4.06 -38.62
N ALA A 543 37.04 3.07 -37.77
CA ALA A 543 37.77 1.78 -37.76
C ALA A 543 37.34 0.87 -36.59
N ASN A 544 37.28 -0.43 -36.92
CA ASN A 544 37.03 -1.60 -36.09
C ASN A 544 37.92 -1.71 -34.84
N LEU A 545 37.38 -2.31 -33.78
CA LEU A 545 38.15 -3.25 -32.95
C LEU A 545 37.23 -4.23 -32.20
N SER A 546 36.84 -5.29 -32.90
CA SER A 546 36.43 -6.56 -32.35
C SER A 546 37.68 -7.42 -32.05
N ASN A 547 37.71 -8.00 -30.85
CA ASN A 547 38.51 -9.14 -30.36
C ASN A 547 39.29 -8.82 -29.08
N ARG A 548 38.83 -9.39 -27.96
CA ARG A 548 39.64 -9.96 -26.88
C ARG A 548 38.74 -10.57 -25.80
N LEU A 549 38.27 -11.81 -26.02
CA LEU A 549 37.86 -12.74 -24.97
C LEU A 549 38.02 -14.18 -25.48
N ARG A 550 39.27 -14.67 -25.45
CA ARG A 550 39.65 -16.08 -25.34
C ARG A 550 40.99 -16.13 -24.60
N ALA A 551 40.91 -16.33 -23.29
CA ALA A 551 41.93 -16.95 -22.44
C ALA A 551 41.26 -17.26 -21.10
#